data_AF-A0A2E1K1L7-F1
#
_entry.id   AF-A0A2E1K1L7-F1
#
_cell.length_a   1.000
_cell.length_b   1.000
_cell.length_c   1.000
_cell.angle_alpha   90.00
_cell.angle_beta   90.00
_cell.angle_gamma   90.00
#
_symmetry.space_group_name_H-M   'P 1'
#
loop_
_entity.id
_entity.type
_entity.pdbx_description
1 polymer ?
#
loop_
_entity_poly.entity_id
_entity_poly.type
_entity_poly.pdbx_seq_one_letter_code
_entity_poly.pdbx_strand_id
1 'polypeptide(L)'
;MEKINEFKRVYRSNIPCFTKSNINIKKLCLDRKSIRQYSDKELYNATLKMAVALESVIGDEQSNLFEHKGIVQFINEIKSVLNEYIEMNNAIIHTGKYASRLYMSIIQEIHSALTEKCLEIEKSISQKIHKLHQIDHQETLKSLSGSLESIKKSDINLYAKLIKSLREKSKA
;
A
#
# COMPACT_ATOMS: atom_id res chain seq x y z
N MET A 1 -34.86 -14.13 -37.49
CA MET A 1 -33.44 -14.50 -37.26
C MET A 1 -32.49 -13.89 -38.30
N GLU A 2 -32.88 -13.78 -39.57
CA GLU A 2 -32.01 -13.28 -40.66
C GLU A 2 -31.47 -11.86 -40.43
N LYS A 3 -32.31 -10.92 -39.96
CA LYS A 3 -31.88 -9.53 -39.70
C LYS A 3 -30.78 -9.40 -38.64
N ILE A 4 -30.76 -10.29 -37.64
CA ILE A 4 -29.71 -10.30 -36.60
C ILE A 4 -28.40 -10.82 -37.19
N ASN A 5 -28.46 -11.81 -38.08
CA ASN A 5 -27.28 -12.35 -38.74
C ASN A 5 -26.69 -11.33 -39.73
N GLU A 6 -27.54 -10.60 -40.43
CA GLU A 6 -27.13 -9.51 -41.32
C GLU A 6 -26.51 -8.35 -40.55
N PHE A 7 -27.10 -7.92 -39.44
CA PHE A 7 -26.51 -6.92 -38.54
C PHE A 7 -25.14 -7.38 -38.01
N LYS A 8 -25.02 -8.62 -37.53
CA LYS A 8 -23.74 -9.18 -37.06
C LYS A 8 -22.69 -9.21 -38.17
N ARG A 9 -23.10 -9.50 -39.41
CA ARG A 9 -22.20 -9.53 -40.58
C ARG A 9 -21.69 -8.13 -40.90
N VAL A 10 -22.59 -7.15 -41.04
CA VAL A 10 -22.27 -5.74 -41.33
C VAL A 10 -21.42 -5.14 -40.21
N TYR A 11 -21.74 -5.44 -38.95
CA TYR A 11 -20.94 -5.01 -37.81
C TYR A 11 -19.52 -5.59 -37.88
N ARG A 12 -19.35 -6.91 -38.08
CA ARG A 12 -18.03 -7.54 -38.18
C ARG A 12 -17.19 -7.04 -39.35
N SER A 13 -17.80 -6.73 -40.49
CA SER A 13 -17.10 -6.21 -41.66
C SER A 13 -16.71 -4.72 -41.54
N ASN A 14 -17.35 -3.98 -40.64
CA ASN A 14 -17.09 -2.56 -40.41
C ASN A 14 -16.48 -2.26 -39.03
N ILE A 15 -16.22 -3.28 -38.21
CA ILE A 15 -15.34 -3.12 -37.06
C ILE A 15 -14.01 -2.63 -37.64
N PRO A 16 -13.55 -1.42 -37.26
CA PRO A 16 -12.21 -0.99 -37.63
C PRO A 16 -11.27 -2.13 -37.26
N CYS A 17 -10.35 -2.49 -38.14
CA CYS A 17 -9.18 -3.25 -37.74
C CYS A 17 -8.40 -2.37 -36.75
N PHE A 18 -8.90 -2.23 -35.53
CA PHE A 18 -8.06 -2.10 -34.37
C PHE A 18 -7.15 -3.30 -34.52
N THR A 19 -5.91 -3.05 -34.94
CA THR A 19 -4.82 -4.01 -34.81
C THR A 19 -5.06 -4.66 -33.47
N LYS A 20 -5.44 -5.94 -33.48
CA LYS A 20 -5.67 -6.70 -32.26
C LYS A 20 -4.47 -6.37 -31.40
N SER A 21 -4.73 -5.68 -30.29
CA SER A 21 -3.66 -5.24 -29.42
C SER A 21 -2.76 -6.46 -29.18
N ASN A 22 -1.52 -6.41 -29.69
CA ASN A 22 -0.57 -7.52 -29.55
C ASN A 22 -0.16 -7.71 -28.07
N ILE A 23 -0.74 -6.88 -27.18
CA ILE A 23 -0.82 -7.05 -25.74
C ILE A 23 -1.57 -8.35 -25.45
N ASN A 24 -0.82 -9.44 -25.44
CA ASN A 24 -1.28 -10.66 -24.82
C ASN A 24 -1.21 -10.45 -23.30
N ILE A 25 -2.35 -10.13 -22.66
CA ILE A 25 -2.47 -10.02 -21.19
C ILE A 25 -1.92 -11.27 -20.48
N LYS A 26 -1.91 -12.44 -21.14
CA LYS A 26 -1.28 -13.65 -20.59
C LYS A 26 0.24 -13.51 -20.41
N LYS A 27 0.90 -12.61 -21.14
CA LYS A 27 2.31 -12.25 -20.93
C LYS A 27 2.54 -11.44 -19.66
N LEU A 28 1.49 -10.87 -19.06
CA LEU A 28 1.57 -10.17 -17.77
C LEU A 28 1.58 -11.12 -16.56
N CYS A 29 1.78 -12.43 -16.79
CA CYS A 29 1.98 -13.45 -15.75
C CYS A 29 0.84 -13.57 -14.72
N LEU A 30 -0.37 -13.15 -15.07
CA LEU A 30 -1.55 -13.26 -14.21
C LEU A 30 -2.58 -14.19 -14.86
N ASP A 31 -2.66 -15.44 -14.41
CA ASP A 31 -3.83 -16.27 -14.71
C ASP A 31 -5.01 -15.76 -13.88
N ARG A 32 -6.03 -15.20 -14.55
CA ARG A 32 -7.24 -14.68 -13.87
C ARG A 32 -7.91 -15.72 -12.98
N LYS A 33 -7.77 -17.02 -13.29
CA LYS A 33 -8.34 -18.09 -12.48
C LYS A 33 -7.57 -18.32 -11.18
N SER A 34 -6.26 -18.06 -11.16
CA SER A 34 -5.42 -18.27 -9.98
C SER A 34 -5.47 -17.09 -9.00
N ILE A 35 -5.72 -15.86 -9.45
CA ILE A 35 -5.81 -14.66 -8.60
C ILE A 35 -6.81 -14.84 -7.44
N ARG A 36 -7.95 -15.52 -7.68
CA ARG A 36 -8.97 -15.75 -6.64
C ARG A 36 -8.49 -16.62 -5.47
N GLN A 37 -7.42 -17.38 -5.67
CA GLN A 37 -6.85 -18.29 -4.68
C GLN A 37 -5.58 -17.74 -4.04
N TYR A 38 -5.08 -16.59 -4.50
CA TYR A 38 -3.88 -15.99 -3.97
C TYR A 38 -4.11 -15.47 -2.55
N SER A 39 -3.19 -15.80 -1.66
CA SER A 39 -2.97 -15.08 -0.42
C SER A 39 -2.57 -13.63 -0.69
N ASP A 40 -2.71 -12.75 0.30
CA ASP A 40 -2.30 -11.34 0.19
C ASP A 40 -0.83 -11.20 -0.23
N LYS A 41 0.05 -12.10 0.26
CA LYS A 41 1.46 -12.14 -0.10
C LYS A 41 1.68 -12.56 -1.56
N GLU A 42 0.96 -13.56 -2.04
CA GLU A 42 1.02 -13.98 -3.45
C GLU A 42 0.49 -12.88 -4.37
N LEU A 43 -0.60 -12.21 -3.98
CA LEU A 43 -1.19 -11.11 -4.72
C LEU A 43 -0.24 -9.90 -4.81
N TYR A 44 0.37 -9.53 -3.69
CA TYR A 44 1.38 -8.47 -3.65
C TYR A 44 2.57 -8.80 -4.56
N ASN A 45 3.13 -10.00 -4.43
CA ASN A 45 4.28 -10.45 -5.22
C ASN A 45 3.96 -10.54 -6.72
N ALA A 46 2.76 -11.02 -7.09
CA ALA A 46 2.33 -11.09 -8.47
C ALA A 46 2.15 -9.67 -9.07
N THR A 47 1.60 -8.75 -8.28
CA THR A 47 1.42 -7.34 -8.69
C THR A 47 2.76 -6.63 -8.85
N LEU A 48 3.71 -6.85 -7.94
CA LEU A 48 5.08 -6.32 -8.04
C LEU A 48 5.80 -6.85 -9.29
N LYS A 49 5.71 -8.17 -9.55
CA LYS A 49 6.28 -8.78 -10.77
C LYS A 49 5.66 -8.19 -12.04
N MET A 50 4.35 -7.94 -12.04
CA MET A 50 3.66 -7.30 -13.15
C MET A 50 4.17 -5.87 -13.39
N ALA A 51 4.35 -5.07 -12.35
CA ALA A 51 4.90 -3.72 -12.46
C ALA A 51 6.30 -3.73 -13.10
N VAL A 52 7.20 -4.59 -12.62
CA VAL A 52 8.56 -4.74 -13.15
C VAL A 52 8.55 -5.18 -14.61
N ALA A 53 7.72 -6.17 -14.96
CA ALA A 53 7.61 -6.63 -16.34
C ALA A 53 7.09 -5.53 -17.27
N LEU A 54 6.11 -4.75 -16.84
CA LEU A 54 5.58 -3.63 -17.61
C LEU A 54 6.59 -2.47 -17.74
N GLU A 55 7.44 -2.25 -16.74
CA GLU A 55 8.53 -1.26 -16.84
C GLU A 55 9.58 -1.65 -17.88
N SER A 56 10.00 -2.92 -17.91
CA SER A 56 10.94 -3.40 -18.93
C SER A 56 10.41 -3.25 -20.36
N VAL A 57 9.08 -3.29 -20.50
CA VAL A 57 8.38 -3.12 -21.77
C VAL A 57 8.36 -1.66 -22.24
N ILE A 58 8.35 -0.69 -21.31
CA ILE A 58 8.47 0.74 -21.65
C ILE A 58 9.92 1.11 -21.98
N GLY A 59 10.90 0.48 -21.35
CA GLY A 59 12.31 0.72 -21.65
C GLY A 59 12.77 0.17 -23.01
N ASP A 60 11.96 -0.66 -23.66
CA ASP A 60 12.22 -1.25 -24.97
C ASP A 60 11.48 -0.48 -26.07
N GLU A 61 12.19 0.44 -26.73
CA GLU A 61 11.65 1.26 -27.84
C GLU A 61 11.19 0.42 -29.04
N GLN A 62 11.59 -0.86 -29.14
CA GLN A 62 11.15 -1.78 -30.19
C GLN A 62 9.88 -2.55 -29.79
N SER A 63 9.43 -2.41 -28.55
CA SER A 63 8.24 -3.09 -28.05
C SER A 63 6.97 -2.43 -28.57
N ASN A 64 6.12 -3.22 -29.23
CA ASN A 64 4.77 -2.79 -29.66
C ASN A 64 3.88 -2.26 -28.51
N LEU A 65 4.26 -2.51 -27.26
CA LEU A 65 3.57 -2.03 -26.07
C LEU A 65 3.97 -0.58 -25.71
N PHE A 66 5.13 -0.09 -26.16
CA PHE A 66 5.61 1.27 -25.92
C PHE A 66 4.65 2.34 -26.44
N GLU A 67 3.94 2.05 -27.55
CA GLU A 67 3.01 2.97 -28.21
C GLU A 67 1.73 3.26 -27.40
N HIS A 68 1.44 2.48 -26.36
CA HIS A 68 0.19 2.59 -25.62
C HIS A 68 0.29 3.61 -24.47
N LYS A 69 -0.21 4.83 -24.71
CA LYS A 69 -0.29 5.94 -23.73
C LYS A 69 -0.88 5.56 -22.36
N GLY A 70 -1.77 4.57 -22.29
CA GLY A 70 -2.40 4.13 -21.04
C GLY A 70 -1.54 3.23 -20.14
N ILE A 71 -0.46 2.63 -20.67
CA ILE A 71 0.35 1.67 -19.90
C ILE A 71 1.20 2.41 -18.85
N VAL A 72 1.74 3.58 -19.19
CA VAL A 72 2.49 4.40 -18.24
C VAL A 72 1.62 4.78 -17.05
N GLN A 73 0.40 5.25 -17.31
CA GLN A 73 -0.56 5.59 -16.26
C GLN A 73 -0.90 4.36 -15.40
N PHE A 74 -1.18 3.22 -16.04
CA PHE A 74 -1.50 1.98 -15.33
C PHE A 74 -0.36 1.50 -14.42
N ILE A 75 0.90 1.57 -14.86
CA ILE A 75 2.07 1.24 -14.02
C ILE A 75 2.18 2.21 -12.85
N ASN A 76 2.01 3.51 -13.10
CA ASN A 76 2.08 4.52 -12.04
C ASN A 76 0.99 4.29 -10.98
N GLU A 77 -0.22 3.91 -11.39
CA GLU A 77 -1.30 3.52 -10.49
C GLU A 77 -0.93 2.25 -9.70
N ILE A 78 -0.40 1.20 -10.34
CA ILE A 78 0.07 -0.01 -9.64
C ILE A 78 1.16 0.32 -8.61
N LYS A 79 2.16 1.12 -8.99
CA LYS A 79 3.23 1.55 -8.09
C LYS A 79 2.69 2.35 -6.92
N SER A 80 1.78 3.28 -7.19
CA SER A 80 1.12 4.07 -6.15
C SER A 80 0.43 3.15 -5.13
N VAL A 81 -0.33 2.16 -5.61
CA VAL A 81 -0.99 1.19 -4.73
C VAL A 81 0.04 0.35 -3.97
N LEU A 82 1.07 -0.18 -4.63
CA LEU A 82 2.11 -1.00 -3.98
C LEU A 82 2.88 -0.24 -2.89
N ASN A 83 3.10 1.07 -3.07
CA ASN A 83 3.76 1.93 -2.09
C ASN A 83 2.96 2.09 -0.78
N GLU A 84 1.66 1.81 -0.79
CA GLU A 84 0.82 1.81 0.41
C GLU A 84 0.99 0.53 1.24
N TYR A 85 1.72 -0.48 0.74
CA TYR A 85 1.89 -1.77 1.40
C TYR A 85 3.36 -2.10 1.62
N ILE A 86 3.64 -2.75 2.76
CA ILE A 86 4.97 -3.27 3.10
C ILE A 86 4.86 -4.72 3.52
N GLU A 87 5.97 -5.46 3.38
CA GLU A 87 6.11 -6.78 3.99
C GLU A 87 6.73 -6.63 5.39
N MET A 88 6.04 -7.12 6.42
CA MET A 88 6.52 -7.13 7.79
C MET A 88 6.08 -8.42 8.47
N ASN A 89 7.02 -9.14 9.12
CA ASN A 89 6.76 -10.42 9.78
C ASN A 89 6.01 -11.44 8.89
N ASN A 90 6.42 -11.56 7.63
CA ASN A 90 5.82 -12.48 6.64
C ASN A 90 4.35 -12.17 6.29
N ALA A 91 3.87 -10.96 6.58
CA ALA A 91 2.55 -10.48 6.24
C ALA A 91 2.62 -9.19 5.41
N ILE A 92 1.66 -8.99 4.53
CA ILE A 92 1.50 -7.75 3.77
C ILE A 92 0.61 -6.80 4.56
N ILE A 93 1.12 -5.60 4.82
CA ILE A 93 0.47 -4.62 5.68
C ILE A 93 0.26 -3.33 4.91
N HIS A 94 -0.99 -2.86 4.88
CA HIS A 94 -1.29 -1.51 4.44
C HIS A 94 -0.81 -0.51 5.49
N THR A 95 0.17 0.32 5.13
CA THR A 95 0.88 1.24 6.03
C THR A 95 -0.07 2.22 6.70
N GLY A 96 -0.89 2.95 5.93
CA GLY A 96 -1.88 3.90 6.46
C GLY A 96 -2.87 3.27 7.44
N LYS A 97 -3.55 2.17 7.07
CA LYS A 97 -4.51 1.48 7.95
C LYS A 97 -3.86 0.98 9.24
N TYR A 98 -2.66 0.43 9.14
CA TYR A 98 -1.92 -0.05 10.30
C TYR A 98 -1.44 1.10 11.19
N ALA A 99 -0.94 2.19 10.60
CA ALA A 99 -0.55 3.40 11.30
C ALA A 99 -1.73 4.00 12.08
N SER A 100 -2.91 4.10 11.48
CA SER A 100 -4.12 4.60 12.16
C SER A 100 -4.52 3.74 13.35
N ARG A 101 -4.43 2.40 13.22
CA ARG A 101 -4.70 1.47 14.34
C ARG A 101 -3.70 1.64 15.48
N LEU A 102 -2.41 1.74 15.15
CA LEU A 102 -1.36 1.99 16.14
C LEU A 102 -1.57 3.34 16.85
N TYR A 103 -1.86 4.40 16.08
CA TYR A 103 -2.15 5.72 16.61
C TYR A 103 -3.30 5.71 17.61
N MET A 104 -4.47 5.16 17.22
CA MET A 104 -5.62 5.07 18.11
C MET A 104 -5.31 4.28 19.38
N SER A 105 -4.59 3.16 19.23
CA SER A 105 -4.19 2.34 20.37
C SER A 105 -3.24 3.07 21.32
N ILE A 106 -2.28 3.83 20.78
CA ILE A 106 -1.36 4.67 21.57
C ILE A 106 -2.15 5.73 22.36
N ILE A 107 -3.10 6.44 21.73
CA ILE A 107 -3.91 7.46 22.40
C ILE A 107 -4.73 6.86 23.56
N GLN A 108 -5.33 5.69 23.35
CA GLN A 108 -6.09 4.98 24.40
C GLN A 108 -5.21 4.53 25.56
N GLU A 109 -4.03 3.99 25.27
CA GLU A 109 -3.08 3.57 26.30
C GLU A 109 -2.48 4.75 27.06
N ILE A 110 -2.24 5.88 26.40
CA ILE A 110 -1.81 7.11 27.08
C ILE A 110 -2.83 7.52 28.14
N HIS A 111 -4.11 7.49 27.80
CA HIS A 111 -5.17 7.82 28.75
C HIS A 111 -5.15 6.87 29.96
N SER A 112 -4.97 5.57 29.70
CA SER A 112 -4.86 4.55 30.74
C SER A 112 -3.60 4.74 31.60
N ALA A 113 -2.47 5.08 30.99
CA ALA A 113 -1.21 5.35 31.69
C ALA A 113 -1.31 6.57 32.63
N LEU A 114 -2.06 7.60 32.23
CA LEU A 114 -2.31 8.78 33.08
C LEU A 114 -3.14 8.45 34.32
N THR A 115 -4.10 7.52 34.20
CA THR A 115 -4.97 7.11 35.31
C THR A 115 -4.30 6.10 36.25
N GLU A 116 -3.66 5.07 35.68
CA GLU A 116 -3.17 3.91 36.43
C GLU A 116 -1.68 3.97 36.78
N LYS A 117 -0.90 4.83 36.10
CA LYS A 117 0.57 4.93 36.24
C LYS A 117 1.30 3.58 36.11
N CYS A 118 0.88 2.76 35.15
CA CYS A 118 1.42 1.42 34.92
C CYS A 118 2.61 1.44 33.93
N LEU A 119 3.78 0.95 34.37
CA LEU A 119 5.01 0.87 33.56
C LEU A 119 4.87 -0.04 32.33
N GLU A 120 4.05 -1.09 32.39
CA GLU A 120 3.83 -2.00 31.26
C GLU A 120 3.07 -1.30 30.12
N ILE A 121 2.14 -0.40 30.46
CA ILE A 121 1.43 0.43 29.47
C ILE A 121 2.42 1.39 28.80
N GLU A 122 3.32 2.02 29.55
CA GLU A 122 4.37 2.88 28.98
C GLU A 122 5.27 2.12 27.98
N LYS A 123 5.70 0.89 28.33
CA LYS A 123 6.49 0.04 27.42
C LYS A 123 5.71 -0.33 26.16
N SER A 124 4.42 -0.69 26.29
CA SER A 124 3.54 -0.99 25.15
C SER A 124 3.46 0.20 24.19
N ILE A 125 3.25 1.42 24.72
CA ILE A 125 3.20 2.64 23.91
C ILE A 125 4.52 2.84 23.16
N SER A 126 5.66 2.78 23.86
CA SER A 126 6.98 2.93 23.24
C SER A 126 7.20 1.91 22.12
N GLN A 127 6.84 0.64 22.31
CA GLN A 127 6.95 -0.40 21.27
C GLN A 127 6.09 -0.08 20.04
N LYS A 128 4.89 0.48 20.23
CA LYS A 128 4.01 0.89 19.11
C LYS A 128 4.55 2.11 18.37
N ILE A 129 5.17 3.05 19.07
CA ILE A 129 5.90 4.17 18.45
C ILE A 129 7.06 3.64 17.60
N HIS A 130 7.80 2.65 18.09
CA HIS A 130 8.87 2.01 17.31
C HIS A 130 8.32 1.33 16.05
N LYS A 131 7.18 0.65 16.14
CA LYS A 131 6.49 0.07 14.97
C LYS A 131 6.07 1.15 13.96
N LEU A 132 5.63 2.33 14.41
CA LEU A 132 5.33 3.47 13.51
C LEU A 132 6.59 3.96 12.77
N HIS A 133 7.75 3.96 13.42
CA HIS A 133 9.02 4.27 12.76
C HIS A 133 9.44 3.20 11.75
N GLN A 134 9.20 1.91 12.04
CA GLN A 134 9.53 0.81 11.12
C GLN A 134 8.74 0.89 9.80
N ILE A 135 7.50 1.37 9.84
CA ILE A 135 6.66 1.53 8.65
C ILE A 135 6.82 2.90 7.96
N ASP A 136 7.74 3.74 8.45
CA ASP A 136 8.06 5.09 7.97
C ASP A 136 6.85 6.02 7.71
N HIS A 137 5.78 5.90 8.52
CA HIS A 137 4.56 6.68 8.31
C HIS A 137 4.66 8.07 8.98
N GLN A 138 5.37 8.99 8.33
CA GLN A 138 5.72 10.32 8.84
C GLN A 138 4.51 11.17 9.25
N GLU A 139 3.40 11.09 8.51
CA GLU A 139 2.19 11.86 8.83
C GLU A 139 1.64 11.50 10.21
N THR A 140 1.55 10.20 10.52
CA THR A 140 1.07 9.74 11.83
C THR A 140 2.03 10.09 12.95
N LEU A 141 3.35 10.03 12.71
CA LEU A 141 4.35 10.47 13.70
C LEU A 141 4.20 11.96 14.03
N LYS A 142 3.94 12.80 13.02
CA LYS A 142 3.65 14.24 13.22
C LYS A 142 2.37 14.46 14.00
N SER A 143 1.28 13.78 13.63
CA SER A 143 0.00 13.87 14.36
C SER A 143 0.17 13.43 15.83
N LEU A 144 0.90 12.34 16.07
CA LEU A 144 1.19 11.85 17.41
C LEU A 144 2.00 12.87 18.23
N SER A 145 3.01 13.52 17.64
CA SER A 145 3.74 14.60 18.31
C SER A 145 2.81 15.70 18.79
N GLY A 146 1.85 16.12 17.96
CA GLY A 146 0.86 17.14 18.32
C GLY A 146 -0.03 16.69 19.47
N SER A 147 -0.49 15.44 19.47
CA SER A 147 -1.30 14.88 20.55
C SER A 147 -0.52 14.76 21.86
N LEU A 148 0.76 14.38 21.82
CA LEU A 148 1.60 14.24 23.01
C LEU A 148 1.83 15.58 23.74
N GLU A 149 1.85 16.72 23.04
CA GLU A 149 1.98 18.03 23.68
C GLU A 149 0.86 18.33 24.70
N SER A 150 -0.34 17.76 24.50
CA SER A 150 -1.43 17.89 25.47
C SER A 150 -1.13 17.21 26.81
N ILE A 151 -0.32 16.16 26.80
CA ILE A 151 0.06 15.37 28.00
C ILE A 151 1.08 16.11 28.84
N LYS A 152 1.91 16.97 28.23
CA LYS A 152 2.98 17.71 28.89
C LYS A 152 2.51 18.47 30.14
N LYS A 153 1.27 18.97 30.12
CA LYS A 153 0.65 19.68 31.23
C LYS A 153 0.17 18.75 32.35
N SER A 154 -0.18 17.50 32.03
CA SER A 154 -0.72 16.52 32.95
C SER A 154 0.35 15.65 33.59
N ASP A 155 1.34 15.18 32.82
CA ASP A 155 2.45 14.38 33.31
C ASP A 155 3.71 14.63 32.46
N ILE A 156 4.62 15.44 33.00
CA ILE A 156 5.86 15.83 32.32
C ILE A 156 6.84 14.67 32.14
N ASN A 157 6.82 13.69 33.06
CA ASN A 157 7.72 12.54 33.02
C ASN A 157 7.30 11.56 31.94
N LEU A 158 6.00 11.26 31.86
CA LEU A 158 5.42 10.45 30.79
C LEU A 158 5.67 11.10 29.43
N TYR A 159 5.40 12.41 29.30
CA TYR A 159 5.69 13.17 28.08
C TYR A 159 7.16 13.05 27.66
N ALA A 160 8.10 13.26 28.58
CA ALA A 160 9.54 13.20 28.28
C ALA A 160 9.96 11.83 27.75
N LYS A 161 9.45 10.74 28.35
CA LYS A 161 9.71 9.36 27.88
C LYS A 161 9.14 9.11 26.48
N LEU A 162 7.88 9.48 26.24
CA LEU A 162 7.22 9.23 24.96
C LEU A 162 7.82 10.05 23.82
N ILE A 163 8.16 11.32 24.07
CA ILE A 163 8.86 12.16 23.09
C ILE A 163 10.25 11.62 22.78
N LYS A 164 10.96 11.07 23.78
CA LYS A 164 12.22 10.39 23.52
C LYS A 164 12.02 9.21 22.57
N SER A 165 11.04 8.34 22.83
CA SER A 165 10.70 7.23 21.92
C SER A 165 10.27 7.70 20.52
N LEU A 166 9.62 8.85 20.40
CA LEU A 166 9.20 9.43 19.11
C LEU A 166 10.37 10.03 18.30
N ARG A 167 11.45 10.43 18.98
CA ARG A 167 12.64 11.01 18.34
C ARG A 167 13.69 9.96 18.02
N GLU A 168 13.74 8.89 18.79
CA GLU A 168 14.61 7.76 18.54
C GLU A 168 14.06 6.94 17.37
N LYS A 169 14.49 7.29 16.14
CA LYS A 169 14.39 6.35 15.02
C LYS A 169 15.06 5.05 15.46
N SER A 170 14.36 3.92 15.36
CA SER A 170 14.99 2.63 15.64
C SER A 170 16.20 2.51 14.71
N LYS A 171 17.40 2.39 15.29
CA LYS A 171 18.57 1.91 14.56
C LYS A 171 18.25 0.44 14.23
N ALA A 172 17.73 0.23 13.03
CA ALA A 172 17.64 -1.11 12.43
C ALA A 172 19.04 -1.52 11.97
#